data_AF-L5N429-F1
#
_entry.id   AF-L5N429-F1
#
_cell.length_a   1.000
_cell.length_b   1.000
_cell.length_c   1.000
_cell.angle_alpha   90.00
_cell.angle_beta   90.00
_cell.angle_gamma   90.00
#
_symmetry.space_group_name_H-M   'P 1'
#
loop_
_entity.id
_entity.type
_entity.pdbx_description
1 polymer ?
#
loop_
_entity_poly.entity_id
_entity_poly.type
_entity_poly.pdbx_seq_one_letter_code
_entity_poly.pdbx_strand_id
1 'polypeptide(L)'
;MKVEESEDPNVERVVTKDWSSVPTEQDTGGNHSITYQEGSQDYEELKQAIRKGVGLAEDDIIYWWIGNGGGPNKAVATVSDKSETGYLRVSVEWVDGQGYKPTKLEVLKEKEINR
;
A
#
# COMPACT_ATOMS: atom_id res chain seq x y z
N MET A 1 -8.58 9.57 12.18
CA MET A 1 -7.17 9.12 12.15
C MET A 1 -6.81 8.65 13.54
N LYS A 2 -6.14 7.50 13.64
CA LYS A 2 -5.62 6.90 14.88
C LYS A 2 -4.12 6.67 14.70
N VAL A 3 -3.35 6.90 15.75
CA VAL A 3 -1.90 6.63 15.81
C VAL A 3 -1.64 5.73 17.00
N GLU A 4 -0.86 4.68 16.79
CA GLU A 4 -0.57 3.65 17.80
C GLU A 4 0.90 3.25 17.74
N GLU A 5 1.42 2.78 18.86
CA GLU A 5 2.73 2.12 18.92
C GLU A 5 2.62 0.69 18.36
N SER A 6 3.76 0.13 17.96
CA SER A 6 3.86 -1.23 17.44
C SER A 6 4.81 -2.06 18.30
N GLU A 7 4.53 -3.36 18.41
CA GLU A 7 5.46 -4.33 18.99
C GLU A 7 6.58 -4.73 18.02
N ASP A 8 6.41 -4.41 16.72
CA ASP A 8 7.45 -4.60 15.70
C ASP A 8 8.61 -3.61 15.95
N PRO A 9 9.84 -4.10 16.21
CA PRO A 9 10.97 -3.23 16.54
C PRO A 9 11.34 -2.28 15.40
N ASN A 10 11.03 -2.61 14.14
CA ASN A 10 11.29 -1.74 12.98
C ASN A 10 10.17 -0.72 12.75
N VAL A 11 9.02 -0.84 13.42
CA VAL A 11 7.91 0.11 13.28
C VAL A 11 8.00 1.16 14.38
N GLU A 12 8.16 2.42 13.99
CA GLU A 12 8.12 3.55 14.91
C GLU A 12 6.69 3.84 15.36
N ARG A 13 5.75 3.86 14.42
CA ARG A 13 4.31 4.07 14.70
C ARG A 13 3.43 3.51 13.60
N VAL A 14 2.23 3.14 13.99
CA VAL A 14 1.15 2.73 13.10
C VAL A 14 0.14 3.87 12.99
N VAL A 15 -0.35 4.12 11.78
CA VAL A 15 -1.34 5.12 11.45
C VAL A 15 -2.51 4.44 10.73
N THR A 16 -3.71 4.66 11.23
CA THR A 16 -4.96 4.19 10.61
C THR A 16 -5.87 5.37 10.32
N LYS A 17 -6.40 5.46 9.11
CA LYS A 17 -7.32 6.50 8.66
C LYS A 17 -8.48 5.86 7.88
N ASP A 18 -9.54 6.63 7.71
CA ASP A 18 -10.67 6.24 6.85
C ASP A 18 -10.37 6.63 5.40
N TRP A 19 -9.34 6.01 4.81
CA TRP A 19 -9.05 6.20 3.39
C TRP A 19 -10.21 5.70 2.54
N SER A 20 -10.62 6.48 1.55
CA SER A 20 -11.50 5.99 0.50
C SER A 20 -10.77 5.03 -0.44
N SER A 21 -11.49 4.12 -1.07
CA SER A 21 -10.94 3.28 -2.13
C SER A 21 -10.51 4.12 -3.35
N VAL A 22 -9.56 3.62 -4.11
CA VAL A 22 -9.31 4.04 -5.48
C VAL A 22 -10.35 3.34 -6.33
N PRO A 23 -11.25 4.07 -7.01
CA PRO A 23 -12.31 3.45 -7.79
C PRO A 23 -11.70 2.63 -8.94
N THR A 24 -12.39 1.54 -9.27
CA THR A 24 -12.02 0.66 -10.36
C THR A 24 -13.22 0.48 -11.28
N GLU A 25 -12.94 0.28 -12.56
CA GLU A 25 -13.94 -0.16 -13.55
C GLU A 25 -13.90 -1.69 -13.74
N GLN A 26 -12.98 -2.38 -13.06
CA GLN A 26 -12.86 -3.83 -13.13
C GLN A 26 -14.04 -4.50 -12.43
N ASP A 27 -14.86 -5.23 -13.19
CA ASP A 27 -15.85 -6.15 -12.66
C ASP A 27 -15.22 -7.53 -12.47
N THR A 28 -14.93 -7.89 -11.23
CA THR A 28 -14.28 -9.14 -10.87
C THR A 28 -15.26 -10.24 -10.45
N GLY A 29 -16.55 -9.93 -10.34
CA GLY A 29 -17.57 -10.87 -9.85
C GLY A 29 -17.18 -11.55 -8.52
N GLY A 30 -16.45 -10.86 -7.65
CA GLY A 30 -15.91 -11.39 -6.39
C GLY A 30 -14.67 -12.29 -6.50
N ASN A 31 -14.18 -12.62 -7.70
CA ASN A 31 -13.00 -13.46 -7.91
C ASN A 31 -11.82 -12.63 -8.46
N HIS A 32 -11.18 -11.88 -7.57
CA HIS A 32 -10.00 -11.07 -7.88
C HIS A 32 -8.74 -11.70 -7.28
N SER A 33 -7.63 -11.56 -8.02
CA SER A 33 -6.28 -11.80 -7.51
C SER A 33 -5.41 -10.68 -8.05
N ILE A 34 -4.64 -10.06 -7.16
CA ILE A 34 -3.77 -8.95 -7.52
C ILE A 34 -2.75 -9.39 -8.57
N THR A 35 -2.67 -8.62 -9.66
CA THR A 35 -1.64 -8.74 -10.67
C THR A 35 -0.56 -7.69 -10.43
N TYR A 36 0.70 -8.13 -10.36
CA TYR A 36 1.87 -7.25 -10.15
C TYR A 36 2.58 -6.93 -11.47
N GLN A 37 1.84 -6.94 -12.58
CA GLN A 37 2.38 -6.65 -13.90
C GLN A 37 2.42 -5.14 -14.11
N GLU A 38 3.62 -4.60 -14.32
CA GLU A 38 3.80 -3.18 -14.63
C GLU A 38 3.01 -2.75 -15.87
N GLY A 39 2.36 -1.59 -15.79
CA GLY A 39 1.51 -1.04 -16.85
C GLY A 39 0.12 -1.69 -16.97
N SER A 40 -0.20 -2.72 -16.17
CA SER A 40 -1.57 -3.21 -16.07
C SER A 40 -2.45 -2.25 -15.25
N GLN A 41 -3.73 -2.17 -15.59
CA GLN A 41 -4.70 -1.36 -14.85
C GLN A 41 -4.67 -1.67 -13.34
N ASP A 42 -4.70 -2.97 -13.00
CA ASP A 42 -4.68 -3.47 -11.63
C ASP A 42 -3.48 -2.95 -10.82
N TYR A 43 -2.28 -3.04 -11.40
CA TYR A 43 -1.06 -2.60 -10.74
C TYR A 43 -0.95 -1.07 -10.64
N GLU A 44 -1.45 -0.33 -11.64
CA GLU A 44 -1.53 1.13 -11.57
C GLU A 44 -2.51 1.61 -10.50
N GLU A 45 -3.69 0.99 -10.38
CA GLU A 45 -4.67 1.26 -9.33
C GLU A 45 -4.10 0.92 -7.94
N LEU A 46 -3.37 -0.19 -7.81
CA LEU A 46 -2.65 -0.54 -6.58
C LEU A 46 -1.60 0.52 -6.22
N LYS A 47 -0.78 0.97 -7.17
CA LYS A 47 0.22 2.04 -6.95
C LYS A 47 -0.44 3.37 -6.57
N GLN A 48 -1.61 3.70 -7.11
CA GLN A 48 -2.39 4.86 -6.69
C GLN A 48 -2.88 4.72 -5.25
N ALA A 49 -3.38 3.55 -4.86
CA ALA A 49 -3.80 3.30 -3.47
C ALA A 49 -2.62 3.39 -2.50
N ILE A 50 -1.46 2.82 -2.86
CA ILE A 50 -0.22 2.95 -2.08
C ILE A 50 0.10 4.43 -1.84
N ARG A 51 0.18 5.24 -2.90
CA ARG A 51 0.44 6.68 -2.83
C ARG A 51 -0.56 7.42 -1.94
N LYS A 52 -1.84 7.09 -2.06
CA LYS A 52 -2.91 7.64 -1.21
C LYS A 52 -2.73 7.29 0.28
N GLY A 53 -2.26 6.08 0.57
CA GLY A 53 -1.95 5.63 1.92
C GLY A 53 -0.77 6.38 2.53
N VAL A 54 0.32 6.52 1.76
CA VAL A 54 1.59 7.10 2.23
C VAL A 54 1.67 8.62 2.10
N GLY A 55 0.84 9.23 1.25
CA GLY A 55 0.82 10.68 1.01
C GLY A 55 1.95 11.21 0.12
N LEU A 56 2.60 10.34 -0.67
CA LEU A 56 3.67 10.71 -1.61
C LEU A 56 3.12 10.83 -3.03
N ALA A 57 3.66 11.79 -3.78
CA ALA A 57 3.33 11.99 -5.18
C ALA A 57 3.99 10.94 -6.09
N GLU A 58 3.51 10.79 -7.33
CA GLU A 58 4.09 9.84 -8.30
C GLU A 58 5.56 10.11 -8.59
N ASP A 59 5.89 11.39 -8.66
CA ASP A 59 7.21 11.90 -8.96
C ASP A 59 8.09 12.05 -7.73
N ASP A 60 7.63 11.62 -6.54
CA ASP A 60 8.38 11.69 -5.28
C ASP A 60 8.30 10.38 -4.48
N ILE A 61 8.09 9.25 -5.15
CA ILE A 61 8.02 7.94 -4.49
C ILE A 61 9.03 6.97 -5.08
N ILE A 62 9.70 6.22 -4.21
CA ILE A 62 10.48 5.03 -4.56
C ILE A 62 9.75 3.82 -4.02
N TYR A 63 9.40 2.88 -4.91
CA TYR A 63 8.83 1.58 -4.52
C TYR A 63 9.96 0.58 -4.31
N TRP A 64 10.30 0.30 -3.05
CA TRP A 64 11.34 -0.67 -2.70
C TRP A 64 10.85 -2.10 -2.83
N TRP A 65 9.58 -2.31 -2.51
CA TRP A 65 8.93 -3.60 -2.62
C TRP A 65 7.42 -3.44 -2.71
N ILE A 66 6.78 -4.26 -3.53
CA ILE A 66 5.33 -4.45 -3.57
C ILE A 66 5.08 -5.95 -3.65
N GLY A 67 4.21 -6.49 -2.79
CA GLY A 67 3.88 -7.90 -2.83
C GLY A 67 2.67 -8.29 -1.98
N ASN A 68 2.48 -9.60 -1.83
CA ASN A 68 1.32 -10.16 -1.16
C ASN A 68 1.29 -9.78 0.34
N GLY A 69 0.14 -9.31 0.81
CA GLY A 69 -0.11 -8.88 2.19
C GLY A 69 -0.80 -9.91 3.08
N GLY A 70 -0.61 -11.21 2.82
CA GLY A 70 -1.19 -12.31 3.59
C GLY A 70 -2.57 -12.76 3.10
N GLY A 71 -2.90 -12.54 1.82
CA GLY A 71 -4.16 -12.97 1.21
C GLY A 71 -4.26 -12.62 -0.28
N PRO A 72 -5.23 -13.20 -1.02
CA PRO A 72 -5.39 -12.96 -2.46
C PRO A 72 -5.74 -11.50 -2.79
N ASN A 73 -6.47 -10.83 -1.89
CA ASN A 73 -6.94 -9.46 -2.03
C ASN A 73 -6.10 -8.45 -1.24
N LYS A 74 -4.96 -8.87 -0.68
CA LYS A 74 -4.13 -8.03 0.18
C LYS A 74 -2.78 -7.82 -0.45
N ALA A 75 -2.36 -6.56 -0.48
CA ALA A 75 -1.02 -6.16 -0.86
C ALA A 75 -0.37 -5.35 0.25
N VAL A 76 0.94 -5.32 0.22
CA VAL A 76 1.76 -4.47 1.07
C VAL A 76 2.88 -3.90 0.23
N ALA A 77 3.25 -2.66 0.51
CA ALA A 77 4.35 -1.98 -0.15
C ALA A 77 5.26 -1.29 0.85
N THR A 78 6.56 -1.40 0.63
CA THR A 78 7.56 -0.56 1.30
C THR A 78 8.04 0.51 0.34
N VAL A 79 7.98 1.76 0.78
CA VAL A 79 8.31 2.93 -0.03
C VAL A 79 9.13 3.94 0.77
N SER A 80 9.72 4.90 0.07
CA SER A 80 10.26 6.14 0.65
C SER A 80 10.01 7.30 -0.30
N ASP A 81 10.30 8.52 0.15
CA ASP A 81 10.49 9.64 -0.76
C ASP A 81 11.74 9.46 -1.64
N LYS A 82 11.95 10.33 -2.63
CA LYS A 82 13.13 10.28 -3.51
C LYS A 82 14.45 10.67 -2.84
N SER A 83 14.38 11.29 -1.66
CA SER A 83 15.57 11.57 -0.84
C SER A 83 16.02 10.34 -0.04
N GLU A 84 15.33 9.20 -0.21
CA GLU A 84 15.50 7.97 0.57
C GLU A 84 15.32 8.21 2.07
N THR A 85 14.48 9.18 2.43
CA THR A 85 14.10 9.46 3.81
C THR A 85 12.68 8.97 4.10
N GLY A 86 12.39 8.72 5.37
CA GLY A 86 11.06 8.33 5.84
C GLY A 86 10.55 7.03 5.18
N TYR A 87 11.09 5.88 5.60
CA TYR A 87 10.61 4.58 5.13
C TYR A 87 9.19 4.32 5.63
N LEU A 88 8.31 3.94 4.72
CA LEU A 88 6.89 3.71 4.99
C LEU A 88 6.49 2.32 4.50
N ARG A 89 5.73 1.58 5.31
CA ARG A 89 5.04 0.35 4.89
C ARG A 89 3.54 0.61 4.86
N VAL A 90 2.89 0.35 3.73
CA VAL A 90 1.44 0.50 3.60
C VAL A 90 0.80 -0.84 3.28
N SER A 91 -0.28 -1.16 3.98
CA SER A 91 -1.16 -2.29 3.67
C SER A 91 -2.35 -1.79 2.86
N VAL A 92 -2.69 -2.52 1.81
CA VAL A 92 -3.79 -2.23 0.88
C VAL A 92 -4.63 -3.48 0.70
N GLU A 93 -5.94 -3.31 0.62
CA GLU A 93 -6.90 -4.38 0.41
C GLU A 93 -7.82 -4.06 -0.77
N TRP A 94 -8.03 -5.04 -1.65
CA TRP A 94 -9.03 -4.98 -2.71
C TRP A 94 -10.42 -5.16 -2.12
N VAL A 95 -11.32 -4.24 -2.46
CA VAL A 95 -12.73 -4.30 -2.09
C VAL A 95 -13.53 -4.44 -3.38
N ASP A 96 -14.24 -5.56 -3.54
CA ASP A 96 -15.00 -5.89 -4.75
C ASP A 96 -15.98 -4.76 -5.11
N GLY A 97 -15.95 -4.36 -6.39
CA GLY A 97 -16.73 -3.23 -6.93
C GLY A 97 -16.33 -1.84 -6.42
N GLN A 98 -15.33 -1.71 -5.55
CA GLN A 98 -14.83 -0.42 -5.04
C GLN A 98 -13.37 -0.15 -5.38
N GLY A 99 -12.58 -1.20 -5.63
CA GLY A 99 -11.15 -1.13 -5.93
C GLY A 99 -10.26 -1.16 -4.68
N TYR A 100 -9.02 -0.68 -4.83
CA TYR A 100 -8.01 -0.78 -3.77
C TYR A 100 -8.17 0.27 -2.68
N LYS A 101 -8.15 -0.18 -1.42
CA LYS A 101 -8.27 0.66 -0.23
C LYS A 101 -7.04 0.51 0.67
N PRO A 102 -6.35 1.60 1.02
CA PRO A 102 -5.35 1.58 2.09
C PRO A 102 -6.00 1.28 3.43
N THR A 103 -5.39 0.38 4.20
CA THR A 103 -5.94 -0.07 5.49
C THR A 103 -5.04 0.29 6.66
N LYS A 104 -3.72 0.35 6.43
CA LYS A 104 -2.73 0.63 7.48
C LYS A 104 -1.50 1.30 6.88
N LEU A 105 -0.98 2.32 7.56
CA LEU A 105 0.31 2.94 7.26
C LEU A 105 1.22 2.74 8.47
N GLU A 106 2.45 2.31 8.24
CA GLU A 106 3.48 2.12 9.25
C GLU A 106 4.68 2.99 8.90
N VAL A 107 5.15 3.77 9.87
CA VAL A 107 6.42 4.49 9.74
C VAL A 107 7.51 3.59 10.26
N LEU A 108 8.51 3.34 9.41
CA LEU A 108 9.60 2.43 9.71
C LEU A 108 10.85 3.20 10.15
N LYS A 109 11.64 2.57 11.02
CA LYS A 109 12.95 3.07 11.43
C LYS A 109 13.99 2.82 10.34
N GLU A 110 13.89 1.68 9.66
CA GLU A 110 14.80 1.25 8.60
C GLU A 110 14.05 0.64 7.42
N LYS A 111 14.71 0.60 6.26
CA LYS A 111 14.17 0.02 5.02
C LYS A 111 13.91 -1.48 5.17
N GLU A 112 12.69 -1.91 4.87
CA GLU A 112 12.30 -3.32 4.84
C GLU A 112 11.99 -3.78 3.42
N ILE A 113 12.67 -4.83 2.95
CA ILE A 113 12.44 -5.45 1.64
C ILE A 113 12.22 -6.94 1.86
N ASN A 114 11.02 -7.44 1.54
CA ASN A 114 10.74 -8.87 1.57
C ASN A 114 11.21 -9.49 0.25
N ARG A 115 12.01 -10.56 0.32
CA ARG A 115 12.52 -11.31 -0.83
C ARG A 115 11.85 -12.68 -0.94
#